data_AF-A0A9E5TDQ2-F1
#
_entry.id   AF-A0A9E5TDQ2-F1
#
_cell.length_a   1.000
_cell.length_b   1.000
_cell.length_c   1.000
_cell.angle_alpha   90.00
_cell.angle_beta   90.00
_cell.angle_gamma   90.00
#
_symmetry.space_group_name_H-M   'P 1'
#
loop_
_entity.id
_entity.type
_entity.pdbx_description
1 polymer ?
#
loop_
_entity_poly.entity_id
_entity_poly.type
_entity_poly.pdbx_seq_one_letter_code
_entity_poly.pdbx_strand_id
1 'polypeptide(L)'
;MAHTQGEPIILRRAKAFAHMLESMALEIPDGALIVGRHPKTTLNEEEAARIREEWRRVADPPEDGELHYQNEGLFRAPIIILHLAPDAEKALHTGFDGLCEEIRKRLSVVKEEAVKDFLRAALICAEAAGRFIQRHADLALEMAASEEDQTRRAELQEIAAVCRRIALEPPNTFREALQLIWFIYLLVNLESDHIIHCAGPGTLDRWLIEFYRKDVKAQRLTPEQALEVLECFFVEMNASLPRGGILPLAIGGLKAEGEGAENELTWLCLKSVADLRMLHPSLALRYHRNMPR
;
A
#
# COMPACT_ATOMS: atom_id res chain seq x y z
N MET A 1 -4.97 9.30 -19.84
CA MET A 1 -4.22 8.75 -21.01
C MET A 1 -4.50 9.51 -22.30
N ALA A 2 -5.75 9.87 -22.64
CA ALA A 2 -6.07 10.62 -23.86
C ALA A 2 -5.43 12.03 -23.90
N HIS A 3 -5.44 12.75 -22.78
CA HIS A 3 -4.91 14.12 -22.70
C HIS A 3 -3.38 14.24 -22.66
N THR A 4 -2.66 13.12 -22.64
CA THR A 4 -1.20 13.07 -22.50
C THR A 4 -0.53 12.36 -23.68
N GLN A 5 -1.23 12.22 -24.81
CA GLN A 5 -0.64 11.64 -26.03
C GLN A 5 0.60 12.43 -26.48
N GLY A 6 1.64 11.71 -26.89
CA GLY A 6 2.93 12.29 -27.30
C GLY A 6 3.93 12.51 -26.17
N GLU A 7 3.53 12.36 -24.89
CA GLU A 7 4.48 12.31 -23.78
C GLU A 7 5.11 10.92 -23.62
N PRO A 8 6.29 10.81 -22.97
CA PRO A 8 6.85 9.53 -22.53
C PRO A 8 5.82 8.68 -21.74
N ILE A 9 5.69 7.40 -22.08
CA ILE A 9 4.69 6.49 -21.48
C ILE A 9 4.73 6.49 -19.94
N ILE A 10 5.92 6.60 -19.35
CA ILE A 10 6.09 6.61 -17.89
C ILE A 10 5.43 7.84 -17.24
N LEU A 11 5.49 9.00 -17.89
CA LEU A 11 4.81 10.23 -17.43
C LEU A 11 3.30 10.13 -17.64
N ARG A 12 2.88 9.54 -18.76
CA ARG A 12 1.46 9.30 -19.05
C ARG A 12 0.81 8.42 -17.99
N ARG A 13 1.47 7.31 -17.62
CA ARG A 13 1.04 6.40 -16.56
C ARG A 13 1.00 7.11 -15.20
N ALA A 14 2.06 7.83 -14.83
CA ALA A 14 2.10 8.56 -13.55
C ALA A 14 0.98 9.61 -13.44
N LYS A 15 0.72 10.38 -14.49
CA LYS A 15 -0.39 11.35 -14.53
C LYS A 15 -1.76 10.68 -14.47
N ALA A 16 -1.94 9.55 -15.15
CA ALA A 16 -3.18 8.78 -15.10
C ALA A 16 -3.42 8.21 -13.69
N PHE A 17 -2.39 7.66 -13.06
CA PHE A 17 -2.44 7.18 -11.69
C PHE A 17 -2.75 8.30 -10.70
N ALA A 18 -2.06 9.44 -10.81
CA ALA A 18 -2.34 10.62 -9.98
C ALA A 18 -3.78 11.10 -10.13
N HIS A 19 -4.28 11.20 -11.37
CA HIS A 19 -5.68 11.57 -11.62
C HIS A 19 -6.65 10.57 -11.01
N MET A 20 -6.39 9.27 -11.14
CA MET A 20 -7.20 8.22 -10.52
C MET A 20 -7.25 8.40 -9.01
N LEU A 21 -6.10 8.59 -8.34
CA LEU A 21 -6.04 8.82 -6.90
C LEU A 21 -6.74 10.11 -6.46
N GLU A 22 -6.77 11.14 -7.30
CA GLU A 22 -7.48 12.40 -7.02
C GLU A 22 -9.00 12.25 -7.17
N SER A 23 -9.46 11.47 -8.15
CA SER A 23 -10.89 11.30 -8.46
C SER A 23 -11.55 10.11 -7.77
N MET A 24 -10.77 9.16 -7.26
CA MET A 24 -11.30 7.93 -6.67
C MET A 24 -12.18 8.25 -5.47
N ALA A 25 -13.38 7.67 -5.43
CA ALA A 25 -14.25 7.75 -4.27
C ALA A 25 -13.60 7.01 -3.08
N LEU A 26 -13.71 7.58 -1.89
CA LEU A 26 -13.13 7.05 -0.67
C LEU A 26 -14.23 6.55 0.25
N GLU A 27 -13.92 5.54 1.05
CA GLU A 27 -14.81 4.97 2.04
C GLU A 27 -14.04 4.71 3.34
N ILE A 28 -14.63 5.09 4.48
CA ILE A 28 -14.18 4.68 5.81
C ILE A 28 -15.32 3.86 6.41
N PRO A 29 -15.20 2.52 6.45
CA PRO A 29 -16.22 1.66 7.03
C PRO A 29 -16.46 1.98 8.51
N ASP A 30 -17.66 1.66 8.99
CA ASP A 30 -17.97 1.75 10.41
C ASP A 30 -17.07 0.81 11.24
N GLY A 31 -16.63 1.28 12.41
CA GLY A 31 -15.67 0.59 13.27
C GLY A 31 -14.23 0.46 12.72
N ALA A 32 -13.92 0.99 11.53
CA ALA A 32 -12.56 0.90 10.98
C ALA A 32 -11.56 1.72 11.80
N LEU A 33 -10.42 1.12 12.17
CA LEU A 33 -9.28 1.79 12.80
C LEU A 33 -8.11 2.04 11.82
N ILE A 34 -8.08 1.26 10.72
CA ILE A 34 -7.18 1.40 9.57
C ILE A 34 -8.04 1.75 8.36
N VAL A 35 -7.61 2.72 7.54
CA VAL A 35 -8.39 3.24 6.41
C VAL A 35 -7.67 3.08 5.08
N GLY A 36 -8.37 3.25 3.95
CA GLY A 36 -7.82 2.99 2.62
C GLY A 36 -8.60 1.92 1.86
N ARG A 37 -9.90 1.78 2.13
CA ARG A 37 -10.75 0.91 1.34
C ARG A 37 -11.11 1.64 0.05
N HIS A 38 -10.86 1.00 -1.09
CA HIS A 38 -11.34 1.50 -2.37
C HIS A 38 -12.68 0.82 -2.72
N PRO A 39 -13.64 1.56 -3.31
CA PRO A 39 -14.89 0.97 -3.75
C PRO A 39 -14.65 -0.03 -4.89
N LYS A 40 -15.43 -1.11 -4.88
CA LYS A 40 -15.42 -2.15 -5.92
C LYS A 40 -16.42 -1.80 -7.01
N THR A 41 -16.02 -0.97 -7.97
CA THR A 41 -16.87 -0.65 -9.13
C THR A 41 -16.90 -1.86 -10.07
N THR A 42 -18.08 -2.45 -10.25
CA THR A 42 -18.30 -3.46 -11.28
C THR A 42 -18.89 -2.78 -12.51
N LEU A 43 -18.10 -2.70 -13.58
CA LEU A 43 -18.58 -2.18 -14.86
C LEU A 43 -19.52 -3.20 -15.50
N ASN A 44 -20.59 -2.73 -16.15
CA ASN A 44 -21.37 -3.61 -17.02
C ASN A 44 -20.61 -3.88 -18.33
N GLU A 45 -21.05 -4.89 -19.10
CA GLU A 45 -20.31 -5.32 -20.29
C GLU A 45 -20.22 -4.24 -21.38
N GLU A 46 -21.25 -3.39 -21.50
CA GLU A 46 -21.27 -2.29 -22.47
C GLU A 46 -20.27 -1.20 -22.10
N GLU A 47 -20.23 -0.79 -20.82
CA GLU A 47 -19.26 0.15 -20.28
C GLU A 47 -17.83 -0.38 -20.41
N ALA A 48 -17.63 -1.65 -20.05
CA ALA A 48 -16.35 -2.32 -20.17
C ALA A 48 -15.89 -2.39 -21.64
N ALA A 49 -16.79 -2.71 -22.57
CA ALA A 49 -16.49 -2.72 -24.01
C ALA A 49 -16.10 -1.34 -24.53
N ARG A 50 -16.84 -0.30 -24.14
CA ARG A 50 -16.52 1.10 -24.50
C ARG A 50 -15.14 1.51 -23.98
N ILE A 51 -14.85 1.22 -22.72
CA ILE A 51 -13.54 1.52 -22.10
C ILE A 51 -12.43 0.74 -22.78
N ARG A 52 -12.62 -0.55 -23.10
CA ARG A 52 -11.62 -1.35 -23.83
C ARG A 52 -11.33 -0.78 -25.21
N GLU A 53 -12.35 -0.34 -25.93
CA GLU A 53 -12.20 0.27 -27.25
C GLU A 53 -11.48 1.62 -27.17
N GLU A 54 -11.80 2.46 -26.19
CA GLU A 54 -11.07 3.70 -25.95
C GLU A 54 -9.62 3.43 -25.55
N TRP A 55 -9.40 2.45 -24.67
CA TRP A 55 -8.06 2.03 -24.23
C TRP A 55 -7.20 1.60 -25.41
N ARG A 56 -7.73 0.80 -26.35
CA ARG A 56 -7.00 0.40 -27.57
C ARG A 56 -6.55 1.58 -28.43
N ARG A 57 -7.27 2.70 -28.40
CA ARG A 57 -6.91 3.91 -29.18
C ARG A 57 -5.83 4.74 -28.51
N VAL A 58 -5.73 4.68 -27.19
CA VAL A 58 -4.86 5.57 -26.41
C VAL A 58 -3.68 4.85 -25.76
N ALA A 59 -3.74 3.54 -25.62
CA ALA A 59 -2.65 2.69 -25.16
C ALA A 59 -1.67 2.46 -26.31
N ASP A 60 -0.39 2.43 -25.98
CA ASP A 60 0.64 2.11 -26.97
C ASP A 60 0.48 0.64 -27.40
N PRO A 61 0.58 0.30 -28.70
CA PRO A 61 0.40 -1.07 -29.17
C PRO A 61 1.47 -1.99 -28.56
N PRO A 62 1.15 -3.29 -28.33
CA PRO A 62 2.17 -4.27 -27.96
C PRO A 62 3.26 -4.29 -29.04
N GLU A 63 4.52 -4.50 -28.66
CA GLU A 63 5.58 -4.74 -29.65
C GLU A 63 5.21 -5.96 -30.52
N ASP A 64 5.51 -5.92 -31.82
CA ASP A 64 5.10 -6.96 -32.79
C ASP A 64 5.46 -8.40 -32.35
N GLY A 65 6.54 -8.56 -31.59
CA GLY A 65 6.95 -9.84 -31.03
C GLY A 65 6.03 -10.39 -29.93
N GLU A 66 5.35 -9.54 -29.15
CA GLU A 66 4.42 -9.98 -28.10
C GLU A 66 3.12 -10.55 -28.67
N LEU A 67 2.64 -10.03 -29.80
CA LEU A 67 1.44 -10.49 -30.49
C LEU A 67 1.62 -11.89 -31.11
N HIS A 68 2.82 -12.22 -31.58
CA HIS A 68 3.14 -13.50 -32.19
C HIS A 68 2.90 -14.67 -31.22
N TYR A 69 3.47 -14.62 -30.01
CA TYR A 69 3.34 -15.69 -29.03
C TYR A 69 1.89 -15.88 -28.53
N GLN A 70 1.13 -14.79 -28.39
CA GLN A 70 -0.29 -14.86 -28.04
C GLN A 70 -1.12 -15.57 -29.11
N ASN A 71 -0.83 -15.28 -30.39
CA ASN A 71 -1.53 -15.86 -31.53
C ASN A 71 -1.20 -17.35 -31.76
N GLU A 72 -0.02 -17.82 -31.31
CA GLU A 72 0.37 -19.23 -31.40
C GLU A 72 -0.18 -20.10 -30.26
N GLY A 73 -0.98 -19.53 -29.35
CA GLY A 73 -1.47 -20.25 -28.18
C GLY A 73 -0.37 -20.65 -27.20
N LEU A 74 0.84 -20.09 -27.36
CA LEU A 74 1.90 -20.18 -26.38
C LEU A 74 1.46 -19.33 -25.18
N PHE A 75 1.23 -20.02 -24.06
CA PHE A 75 0.81 -19.43 -22.80
C PHE A 75 1.79 -18.31 -22.44
N ARG A 76 1.41 -17.06 -22.67
CA ARG A 76 1.80 -16.00 -21.73
C ARG A 76 1.00 -16.36 -20.49
N ALA A 77 1.64 -17.01 -19.51
CA ALA A 77 1.18 -16.80 -18.15
C ALA A 77 1.10 -15.27 -18.05
N PRO A 78 -0.06 -14.66 -17.72
CA PRO A 78 -0.03 -13.30 -17.23
C PRO A 78 0.77 -13.39 -15.93
N ILE A 79 2.10 -13.39 -16.08
CA ILE A 79 3.06 -13.58 -15.01
C ILE A 79 2.63 -12.57 -13.98
N ILE A 80 2.40 -13.06 -12.76
CA ILE A 80 2.19 -12.29 -11.55
C ILE A 80 3.06 -11.03 -11.63
N ILE A 81 2.47 -9.93 -12.09
CA ILE A 81 3.05 -8.61 -11.90
C ILE A 81 2.93 -8.39 -10.39
N LEU A 82 3.89 -7.70 -9.77
CA LEU A 82 3.94 -7.50 -8.32
C LEU A 82 4.40 -8.71 -7.47
N HIS A 83 5.31 -9.58 -7.93
CA HIS A 83 6.03 -10.51 -7.03
C HIS A 83 7.11 -9.78 -6.21
N LEU A 84 6.68 -8.86 -5.36
CA LEU A 84 7.57 -7.97 -4.60
C LEU A 84 7.03 -7.70 -3.19
N ALA A 85 7.94 -7.35 -2.29
CA ALA A 85 7.60 -6.62 -1.07
C ALA A 85 8.03 -5.18 -1.30
N PRO A 86 7.12 -4.18 -1.25
CA PRO A 86 7.53 -2.79 -1.32
C PRO A 86 8.53 -2.49 -0.21
N ASP A 87 9.55 -1.68 -0.51
CA ASP A 87 10.50 -1.20 0.49
C ASP A 87 9.82 -0.14 1.39
N ALA A 88 8.98 -0.62 2.30
CA ALA A 88 8.29 0.23 3.25
C ALA A 88 9.27 0.88 4.23
N GLU A 89 10.43 0.27 4.48
CA GLU A 89 11.46 0.80 5.37
C GLU A 89 11.92 2.19 4.91
N LYS A 90 12.18 2.37 3.61
CA LYS A 90 12.52 3.70 3.08
C LYS A 90 11.45 4.74 3.42
N ALA A 91 10.18 4.45 3.17
CA ALA A 91 9.07 5.37 3.44
C ALA A 91 8.86 5.63 4.93
N LEU A 92 9.06 4.63 5.79
CA LEU A 92 9.02 4.79 7.25
C LEU A 92 10.11 5.75 7.75
N HIS A 93 11.25 5.85 7.06
CA HIS A 93 12.34 6.76 7.42
C HIS A 93 12.22 8.15 6.80
N THR A 94 11.81 8.25 5.53
CA THR A 94 11.83 9.54 4.81
C THR A 94 10.47 10.26 4.82
N GLY A 95 9.36 9.54 4.95
CA GLY A 95 8.04 10.07 4.58
C GLY A 95 7.95 10.35 3.07
N PHE A 96 6.77 10.82 2.62
CA PHE A 96 6.58 11.20 1.23
C PHE A 96 7.26 12.53 0.87
N ASP A 97 7.33 13.48 1.80
CA ASP A 97 8.03 14.75 1.56
C ASP A 97 9.53 14.54 1.38
N GLY A 98 10.17 13.78 2.29
CA GLY A 98 11.59 13.44 2.16
C GLY A 98 11.89 12.67 0.87
N LEU A 99 10.98 11.78 0.45
CA LEU A 99 11.09 11.09 -0.83
C LEU A 99 11.00 12.07 -2.02
N CYS A 100 10.06 13.01 -1.99
CA CYS A 100 9.94 14.05 -3.01
C CYS A 100 11.18 14.95 -3.07
N GLU A 101 11.74 15.33 -1.92
CA GLU A 101 12.98 16.10 -1.83
C GLU A 101 14.18 15.35 -2.42
N GLU A 102 14.33 14.06 -2.12
CA GLU A 102 15.38 13.21 -2.69
C GLU A 102 15.27 13.14 -4.22
N ILE A 103 14.04 12.96 -4.73
CA ILE A 103 13.76 12.93 -6.17
C ILE A 103 14.10 14.27 -6.82
N ARG A 104 13.65 15.40 -6.26
CA ARG A 104 13.94 16.75 -6.78
C ARG A 104 15.45 17.04 -6.79
N LYS A 105 16.17 16.66 -5.73
CA LYS A 105 17.63 16.77 -5.66
C LYS A 105 18.30 15.98 -6.77
N ARG A 106 17.89 14.72 -7.00
CA ARG A 106 18.43 13.89 -8.08
C ARG A 106 18.09 14.45 -9.46
N LEU A 107 16.89 15.00 -9.65
CA LEU A 107 16.46 15.61 -10.90
C LEU A 107 17.33 16.83 -11.28
N SER A 108 17.84 17.57 -10.29
CA SER A 108 18.71 18.74 -10.52
C SER A 108 20.10 18.42 -11.10
N VAL A 109 20.58 17.18 -10.96
CA VAL A 109 21.94 16.79 -11.35
C VAL A 109 22.00 15.79 -12.51
N VAL A 110 20.91 15.06 -12.76
CA VAL A 110 20.83 14.06 -13.83
C VAL A 110 20.77 14.75 -15.20
N LYS A 111 21.58 14.25 -16.15
CA LYS A 111 21.61 14.76 -17.53
C LYS A 111 20.75 13.94 -18.49
N GLU A 112 20.71 12.62 -18.31
CA GLU A 112 20.00 11.66 -19.16
C GLU A 112 18.49 11.89 -19.11
N GLU A 113 17.86 12.14 -20.26
CA GLU A 113 16.44 12.52 -20.31
C GLU A 113 15.52 11.38 -19.88
N ALA A 114 15.82 10.14 -20.26
CA ALA A 114 15.06 8.97 -19.81
C ALA A 114 15.04 8.83 -18.28
N VAL A 115 16.17 9.13 -17.62
CA VAL A 115 16.25 9.13 -16.15
C VAL A 115 15.47 10.31 -15.55
N LYS A 116 15.47 11.48 -16.20
CA LYS A 116 14.62 12.60 -15.77
C LYS A 116 13.14 12.27 -15.89
N ASP A 117 12.72 11.60 -16.96
CA ASP A 117 11.32 11.21 -17.15
C ASP A 117 10.87 10.22 -16.08
N PHE A 118 11.72 9.26 -15.72
CA PHE A 118 11.49 8.38 -14.57
C PHE A 118 11.35 9.18 -13.26
N LEU A 119 12.27 10.10 -12.97
CA LEU A 119 12.25 10.87 -11.73
C LEU A 119 11.03 11.81 -11.66
N ARG A 120 10.64 12.44 -12.77
CA ARG A 120 9.42 13.25 -12.88
C ARG A 120 8.17 12.40 -12.64
N ALA A 121 8.11 11.21 -13.24
CA ALA A 121 7.01 10.26 -13.01
C ALA A 121 6.93 9.82 -11.54
N ALA A 122 8.07 9.46 -10.94
CA ALA A 122 8.15 9.09 -9.54
C ALA A 122 7.71 10.22 -8.61
N LEU A 123 8.09 11.48 -8.91
CA LEU A 123 7.65 12.65 -8.17
C LEU A 123 6.13 12.83 -8.23
N ILE A 124 5.54 12.72 -9.42
CA ILE A 124 4.08 12.81 -9.61
C ILE A 124 3.37 11.75 -8.75
N CYS A 125 3.85 10.50 -8.77
CA CYS A 125 3.26 9.42 -7.98
C CYS A 125 3.40 9.66 -6.47
N ALA A 126 4.56 10.11 -5.99
CA ALA A 126 4.80 10.37 -4.57
C ALA A 126 3.93 11.53 -4.05
N GLU A 127 3.83 12.63 -4.80
CA GLU A 127 2.97 13.75 -4.46
C GLU A 127 1.48 13.37 -4.49
N ALA A 128 1.07 12.55 -5.46
CA ALA A 128 -0.30 12.06 -5.54
C ALA A 128 -0.64 11.09 -4.40
N ALA A 129 0.29 10.25 -3.97
CA ALA A 129 0.14 9.38 -2.80
C ALA A 129 -0.10 10.21 -1.53
N GLY A 130 0.70 11.26 -1.30
CA GLY A 130 0.49 12.19 -0.18
C GLY A 130 -0.90 12.84 -0.22
N ARG A 131 -1.32 13.36 -1.38
CA ARG A 131 -2.67 13.93 -1.55
C ARG A 131 -3.77 12.90 -1.30
N PHE A 132 -3.61 11.66 -1.77
CA PHE A 132 -4.57 10.58 -1.55
C PHE A 132 -4.76 10.28 -0.05
N ILE A 133 -3.67 10.26 0.72
CA ILE A 133 -3.73 10.08 2.18
C ILE A 133 -4.39 11.31 2.85
N GLN A 134 -4.10 12.53 2.39
CA GLN A 134 -4.78 13.73 2.92
C GLN A 134 -6.29 13.69 2.72
N ARG A 135 -6.76 13.18 1.57
CA ARG A 135 -8.20 13.03 1.32
C ARG A 135 -8.88 12.06 2.31
N HIS A 136 -8.16 11.03 2.80
CA HIS A 136 -8.68 10.17 3.86
C HIS A 136 -8.77 10.92 5.19
N ALA A 137 -7.81 11.80 5.48
CA ALA A 137 -7.88 12.65 6.67
C ALA A 137 -9.07 13.62 6.60
N ASP A 138 -9.30 14.23 5.44
CA ASP A 138 -10.44 15.13 5.20
C ASP A 138 -11.77 14.41 5.43
N LEU A 139 -11.94 13.22 4.83
CA LEU A 139 -13.14 12.41 4.99
C LEU A 139 -13.35 11.98 6.45
N ALA A 140 -12.29 11.57 7.16
CA ALA A 140 -12.38 11.18 8.56
C ALA A 140 -12.83 12.37 9.46
N LEU A 141 -12.34 13.58 9.19
CA LEU A 141 -12.79 14.79 9.91
C LEU A 141 -14.23 15.16 9.60
N GLU A 142 -14.64 15.03 8.33
CA GLU A 142 -16.03 15.26 7.92
C GLU A 142 -16.97 14.31 8.67
N MET A 143 -16.65 13.01 8.68
CA MET A 143 -17.42 12.00 9.40
C MET A 143 -17.44 12.27 10.91
N ALA A 144 -16.30 12.65 11.50
CA ALA A 144 -16.21 12.97 12.92
C ALA A 144 -17.10 14.17 13.33
N ALA A 145 -17.29 15.14 12.43
CA ALA A 145 -18.09 16.33 12.71
C ALA A 145 -19.60 15.99 12.85
N SER A 146 -20.07 14.97 12.14
CA SER A 146 -21.45 14.49 12.20
C SER A 146 -21.66 13.26 13.09
N GLU A 147 -20.60 12.65 13.61
CA GLU A 147 -20.67 11.43 14.44
C GLU A 147 -21.24 11.76 15.82
N GLU A 148 -22.23 11.00 16.30
CA GLU A 148 -22.85 11.19 17.61
C GLU A 148 -22.12 10.43 18.72
N ASP A 149 -21.60 9.23 18.41
CA ASP A 149 -20.87 8.42 19.37
C ASP A 149 -19.49 9.04 19.68
N GLN A 150 -19.24 9.36 20.95
CA GLN A 150 -18.02 10.05 21.35
C GLN A 150 -16.76 9.21 21.15
N THR A 151 -16.86 7.88 21.27
CA THR A 151 -15.75 6.95 21.07
C THR A 151 -15.41 6.92 19.59
N ARG A 152 -16.41 6.72 18.73
CA ARG A 152 -16.21 6.68 17.28
C ARG A 152 -15.72 8.01 16.74
N ARG A 153 -16.23 9.12 17.27
CA ARG A 153 -15.73 10.47 16.93
C ARG A 153 -14.24 10.61 17.24
N ALA A 154 -13.80 10.15 18.41
CA ALA A 154 -12.38 10.19 18.79
C ALA A 154 -11.52 9.30 17.89
N GLU A 155 -12.01 8.11 17.51
CA GLU A 155 -11.32 7.24 16.55
C GLU A 155 -11.15 7.90 15.18
N LEU A 156 -12.20 8.54 14.66
CA LEU A 156 -12.15 9.26 13.38
C LEU A 156 -11.20 10.45 13.43
N GLN A 157 -11.17 11.19 14.54
CA GLN A 157 -10.20 12.27 14.75
C GLN A 157 -8.76 11.74 14.78
N GLU A 158 -8.53 10.58 15.41
CA GLU A 158 -7.23 9.93 15.44
C GLU A 158 -6.81 9.42 14.05
N ILE A 159 -7.73 8.83 13.28
CA ILE A 159 -7.51 8.46 11.87
C ILE A 159 -7.08 9.68 11.06
N ALA A 160 -7.77 10.80 11.24
CA ALA A 160 -7.43 12.04 10.56
C ALA A 160 -6.03 12.54 10.94
N ALA A 161 -5.69 12.55 12.23
CA ALA A 161 -4.38 12.96 12.71
C ALA A 161 -3.26 12.07 12.14
N VAL A 162 -3.45 10.75 12.18
CA VAL A 162 -2.54 9.76 11.59
C VAL A 162 -2.34 10.02 10.10
N CYS A 163 -3.44 10.16 9.33
CA CYS A 163 -3.37 10.39 7.89
C CYS A 163 -2.70 11.73 7.54
N ARG A 164 -3.00 12.81 8.28
CA ARG A 164 -2.33 14.11 8.09
C ARG A 164 -0.82 14.01 8.27
N ARG A 165 -0.37 13.28 9.29
CA ARG A 165 1.05 13.07 9.57
C ARG A 165 1.73 12.33 8.41
N ILE A 166 1.26 11.11 8.12
CA ILE A 166 1.94 10.19 7.20
C ILE A 166 1.78 10.57 5.73
N ALA A 167 0.86 11.47 5.40
CA ALA A 167 0.74 12.01 4.05
C ALA A 167 2.01 12.73 3.58
N LEU A 168 2.78 13.28 4.51
CA LEU A 168 3.95 14.10 4.24
C LEU A 168 5.17 13.59 5.01
N GLU A 169 5.03 13.45 6.32
CA GLU A 169 6.13 13.20 7.25
C GLU A 169 6.30 11.70 7.56
N PRO A 170 7.50 11.27 8.00
CA PRO A 170 7.67 9.93 8.51
C PRO A 170 6.79 9.68 9.75
N PRO A 171 6.30 8.43 9.94
CA PRO A 171 5.55 8.06 11.11
C PRO A 171 6.41 8.15 12.37
N ASN A 172 5.74 8.35 13.50
CA ASN A 172 6.31 8.53 14.82
C ASN A 172 5.69 7.55 15.84
N THR A 173 4.49 7.03 15.55
CA THR A 173 3.76 6.03 16.34
C THR A 173 3.58 4.71 15.58
N PHE A 174 3.24 3.64 16.30
CA PHE A 174 2.93 2.33 15.72
C PHE A 174 1.74 2.40 14.78
N ARG A 175 0.69 3.14 15.16
CA ARG A 175 -0.52 3.29 14.34
C ARG A 175 -0.22 4.03 13.03
N GLU A 176 0.59 5.09 13.09
CA GLU A 176 1.06 5.81 11.91
C GLU A 176 1.88 4.91 10.98
N ALA A 177 2.84 4.17 11.54
CA ALA A 177 3.71 3.29 10.75
C ALA A 177 2.91 2.16 10.06
N LEU A 178 1.98 1.52 10.79
CA LEU A 178 1.15 0.46 10.24
C LEU A 178 0.19 0.98 9.15
N GLN A 179 -0.44 2.14 9.37
CA GLN A 179 -1.29 2.80 8.38
C GLN A 179 -0.50 3.22 7.13
N LEU A 180 0.74 3.68 7.27
CA LEU A 180 1.60 4.02 6.13
C LEU A 180 1.98 2.78 5.31
N ILE A 181 2.36 1.67 5.97
CA ILE A 181 2.63 0.39 5.29
C ILE A 181 1.39 -0.06 4.50
N TRP A 182 0.20 0.07 5.09
CA TRP A 182 -1.05 -0.23 4.41
C TRP A 182 -1.25 0.63 3.15
N PHE A 183 -1.08 1.94 3.25
CA PHE A 183 -1.22 2.82 2.09
C PHE A 183 -0.20 2.52 0.99
N ILE A 184 1.06 2.25 1.33
CA ILE A 184 2.09 1.86 0.34
C ILE A 184 1.65 0.60 -0.40
N TYR A 185 1.18 -0.41 0.35
CA TYR A 185 0.67 -1.63 -0.23
C TYR A 185 -0.53 -1.37 -1.14
N LEU A 186 -1.52 -0.62 -0.66
CA LEU A 186 -2.72 -0.27 -1.41
C LEU A 186 -2.38 0.46 -2.71
N LEU A 187 -1.50 1.47 -2.67
CA LEU A 187 -1.09 2.26 -3.83
C LEU A 187 -0.42 1.38 -4.90
N VAL A 188 0.43 0.45 -4.47
CA VAL A 188 1.07 -0.53 -5.35
C VAL A 188 0.03 -1.45 -6.00
N ASN A 189 -0.99 -1.87 -5.26
CA ASN A 189 -2.09 -2.66 -5.83
C ASN A 189 -2.98 -1.86 -6.77
N LEU A 190 -3.27 -0.59 -6.46
CA LEU A 190 -4.08 0.29 -7.30
C LEU A 190 -3.40 0.63 -8.63
N GLU A 191 -2.07 0.62 -8.69
CA GLU A 191 -1.31 0.85 -9.93
C GLU A 191 -1.35 -0.37 -10.87
N SER A 192 -1.52 -1.56 -10.31
CA SER A 192 -1.46 -2.82 -11.04
C SER A 192 -2.81 -3.22 -11.61
N ASP A 193 -2.82 -3.62 -12.88
CA ASP A 193 -3.99 -4.09 -13.59
C ASP A 193 -4.26 -5.57 -13.30
N HIS A 194 -5.52 -5.91 -12.96
CA HIS A 194 -6.28 -7.19 -12.97
C HIS A 194 -5.58 -8.59 -13.02
N ILE A 195 -4.28 -8.70 -12.75
CA ILE A 195 -3.48 -9.92 -12.75
C ILE A 195 -3.36 -10.38 -11.29
N ILE A 196 -3.07 -11.67 -11.06
CA ILE A 196 -2.82 -12.21 -9.72
C ILE A 196 -1.74 -11.36 -9.02
N HIS A 197 -2.10 -10.68 -7.94
CA HIS A 197 -1.16 -9.90 -7.12
C HIS A 197 -0.47 -10.82 -6.12
N CYS A 198 0.87 -10.82 -6.06
CA CYS A 198 1.65 -11.50 -5.02
C CYS A 198 2.55 -10.49 -4.29
N ALA A 199 1.92 -9.44 -3.77
CA ALA A 199 2.60 -8.46 -2.94
C ALA A 199 2.11 -8.65 -1.50
N GLY A 200 3.00 -8.46 -0.54
CA GLY A 200 2.64 -8.42 0.86
C GLY A 200 3.49 -7.39 1.60
N PRO A 201 3.20 -7.12 2.88
CA PRO A 201 3.98 -6.15 3.62
C PRO A 201 5.43 -6.60 3.66
N GLY A 202 5.73 -7.91 3.73
CA GLY A 202 7.08 -8.46 3.85
C GLY A 202 7.38 -8.86 5.30
N THR A 203 8.41 -8.30 5.95
CA THR A 203 8.78 -8.59 7.35
C THR A 203 8.28 -7.54 8.34
N LEU A 204 6.95 -7.46 8.49
CA LEU A 204 6.26 -6.43 9.28
C LEU A 204 6.71 -6.36 10.74
N ASP A 205 6.99 -7.50 11.34
CA ASP A 205 7.47 -7.59 12.72
C ASP A 205 8.84 -6.94 12.94
N ARG A 206 9.68 -6.82 11.90
CA ARG A 206 10.98 -6.16 11.99
C ARG A 206 10.89 -4.66 11.84
N TRP A 207 10.04 -4.17 10.93
CA TRP A 207 9.95 -2.74 10.67
C TRP A 207 9.16 -1.98 11.72
N LEU A 208 8.18 -2.64 12.36
CA LEU A 208 7.28 -1.98 13.31
C LEU A 208 7.73 -2.09 14.77
N ILE A 209 8.69 -2.96 15.11
CA ILE A 209 8.99 -3.28 16.51
C ILE A 209 9.45 -2.07 17.32
N GLU A 210 10.25 -1.19 16.71
CA GLU A 210 10.73 0.01 17.41
C GLU A 210 9.62 1.02 17.66
N PHE A 211 8.64 1.14 16.74
CA PHE A 211 7.45 1.96 16.95
C PHE A 211 6.57 1.38 18.06
N TYR A 212 6.34 0.05 18.04
CA TYR A 212 5.58 -0.65 19.07
C TYR A 212 6.19 -0.46 20.46
N ARG A 213 7.48 -0.76 20.63
CA ARG A 213 8.17 -0.65 21.92
C ARG A 213 8.19 0.79 22.43
N LYS A 214 8.38 1.77 21.53
CA LYS A 214 8.35 3.19 21.88
C LYS A 214 6.98 3.62 22.42
N ASP A 215 5.89 3.18 21.80
CA ASP A 215 4.53 3.56 22.22
C ASP A 215 4.09 2.84 23.49
N VAL A 216 4.43 1.55 23.64
CA VAL A 216 4.20 0.80 24.89
C VAL A 216 4.94 1.44 26.05
N LYS A 217 6.23 1.76 25.87
CA LYS A 217 7.03 2.44 26.91
C LYS A 217 6.47 3.81 27.28
N ALA A 218 5.91 4.52 26.31
CA ALA A 218 5.28 5.82 26.52
C ALA A 218 3.82 5.73 26.98
N GLN A 219 3.30 4.53 27.24
CA GLN A 219 1.92 4.27 27.66
C GLN A 219 0.86 4.83 26.70
N ARG A 220 1.20 4.95 25.40
CA ARG A 220 0.27 5.35 24.33
C ARG A 220 -0.47 4.15 23.73
N LEU A 221 0.09 2.97 23.88
CA LEU A 221 -0.40 1.74 23.24
C LEU A 221 -0.24 0.58 24.22
N THR A 222 -1.30 -0.19 24.44
CA THR A 222 -1.20 -1.49 25.12
C THR A 222 -1.00 -2.63 24.11
N PRO A 223 -0.49 -3.79 24.52
CA PRO A 223 -0.40 -4.97 23.64
C PRO A 223 -1.75 -5.36 23.02
N GLU A 224 -2.85 -5.21 23.76
CA GLU A 224 -4.21 -5.51 23.30
C GLU A 224 -4.67 -4.53 22.21
N GLN A 225 -4.41 -3.23 22.41
CA GLN A 225 -4.69 -2.22 21.38
C GLN A 225 -3.81 -2.42 20.13
N ALA A 226 -2.55 -2.83 20.30
CA ALA A 226 -1.68 -3.14 19.18
C ALA A 226 -2.19 -4.34 18.38
N LEU A 227 -2.69 -5.38 19.07
CA LEU A 227 -3.32 -6.54 18.44
C LEU A 227 -4.56 -6.15 17.66
N GLU A 228 -5.46 -5.37 18.25
CA GLU A 228 -6.71 -4.93 17.59
C GLU A 228 -6.43 -4.15 16.30
N VAL A 229 -5.52 -3.18 16.34
CA VAL A 229 -5.18 -2.39 15.13
C VAL A 229 -4.48 -3.27 14.08
N LEU A 230 -3.65 -4.22 14.50
CA LEU A 230 -3.01 -5.20 13.60
C LEU A 230 -4.05 -6.13 12.95
N GLU A 231 -5.09 -6.51 13.68
CA GLU A 231 -6.20 -7.30 13.16
C GLU A 231 -7.04 -6.49 12.16
N CYS A 232 -7.36 -5.23 12.48
CA CYS A 232 -8.00 -4.32 11.52
C CYS A 232 -7.19 -4.17 10.24
N PHE A 233 -5.86 -4.05 10.34
CA PHE A 233 -4.97 -4.03 9.19
C PHE A 233 -5.17 -5.28 8.31
N PHE A 234 -5.11 -6.49 8.88
CA PHE A 234 -5.32 -7.71 8.09
C PHE A 234 -6.74 -7.83 7.51
N VAL A 235 -7.77 -7.36 8.21
CA VAL A 235 -9.13 -7.28 7.69
C VAL A 235 -9.18 -6.37 6.45
N GLU A 236 -8.57 -5.19 6.49
CA GLU A 236 -8.52 -4.27 5.33
C GLU A 236 -7.75 -4.86 4.15
N MET A 237 -6.64 -5.56 4.41
CA MET A 237 -5.90 -6.23 3.34
C MET A 237 -6.75 -7.31 2.65
N ASN A 238 -7.47 -8.13 3.41
CA ASN A 238 -8.36 -9.14 2.84
C ASN A 238 -9.52 -8.51 2.05
N ALA A 239 -10.07 -7.40 2.55
CA ALA A 239 -11.18 -6.72 1.90
C ALA A 239 -10.79 -6.12 0.53
N SER A 240 -9.55 -5.65 0.41
CA SER A 240 -9.06 -4.95 -0.79
C SER A 240 -8.35 -5.88 -1.79
N LEU A 241 -7.95 -7.09 -1.39
CA LEU A 241 -7.26 -8.01 -2.27
C LEU A 241 -8.19 -8.52 -3.38
N PRO A 242 -7.78 -8.50 -4.66
CA PRO A 242 -8.57 -9.09 -5.73
C PRO A 242 -8.64 -10.62 -5.60
N ARG A 243 -9.65 -11.22 -6.23
CA ARG A 243 -9.83 -12.68 -6.21
C ARG A 243 -8.58 -13.38 -6.75
N GLY A 244 -8.06 -14.33 -5.97
CA GLY A 244 -6.85 -15.08 -6.31
C GLY A 244 -5.55 -14.37 -5.96
N GLY A 245 -5.58 -13.16 -5.41
CA GLY A 245 -4.39 -12.50 -4.88
C GLY A 245 -3.77 -13.29 -3.72
N ILE A 246 -2.48 -13.07 -3.49
CA ILE A 246 -1.70 -13.70 -2.43
C ILE A 246 -1.02 -12.59 -1.65
N LEU A 247 -1.21 -12.62 -0.33
CA LEU A 247 -0.62 -11.67 0.61
C LEU A 247 0.42 -12.38 1.49
N PRO A 248 1.68 -12.51 1.06
CA PRO A 248 2.71 -13.15 1.87
C PRO A 248 3.14 -12.24 3.03
N LEU A 249 3.20 -12.80 4.25
CA LEU A 249 3.76 -12.14 5.42
C LEU A 249 4.83 -13.04 6.02
N ALA A 250 6.07 -12.59 6.10
CA ALA A 250 7.14 -13.33 6.77
C ALA A 250 7.39 -12.76 8.16
N ILE A 251 7.52 -13.61 9.17
CA ILE A 251 7.84 -13.21 10.55
C ILE A 251 8.98 -14.05 11.13
N GLY A 252 9.63 -13.55 12.18
CA GLY A 252 10.71 -14.23 12.89
C GLY A 252 11.98 -14.42 12.05
N GLY A 253 12.67 -15.54 12.26
CA GLY A 253 13.90 -15.91 11.55
C GLY A 253 15.16 -15.41 12.24
N LEU A 254 16.21 -15.16 11.45
CA LEU A 254 17.50 -14.70 11.97
C LEU A 254 17.78 -13.25 11.57
N LYS A 255 18.50 -12.53 12.43
CA LYS A 255 19.18 -11.26 12.10
C LYS A 255 20.42 -11.54 11.25
N ALA A 256 21.06 -10.48 10.72
CA ALA A 256 22.26 -10.61 9.89
C ALA A 256 23.41 -11.31 10.65
N GLU A 257 23.46 -11.13 11.96
CA GLU A 257 24.47 -11.69 12.87
C GLU A 257 24.19 -13.15 13.29
N GLY A 258 23.06 -13.73 12.85
CA GLY A 258 22.68 -15.11 13.15
C GLY A 258 21.94 -15.32 14.49
N GLU A 259 21.57 -14.24 15.18
CA GLU A 259 20.67 -14.27 16.34
C GLU A 259 19.20 -14.38 15.94
N GLY A 260 18.35 -14.87 16.85
CA GLY A 260 16.89 -14.86 16.66
C GLY A 260 16.34 -13.45 16.42
N ALA A 261 15.44 -13.31 15.45
CA ALA A 261 14.78 -12.06 15.08
C ALA A 261 13.33 -11.96 15.56
N GLU A 262 12.82 -13.01 16.22
CA GLU A 262 11.53 -13.01 16.88
C GLU A 262 11.43 -11.92 17.93
N ASN A 263 10.27 -11.29 18.00
CA ASN A 263 9.98 -10.19 18.91
C ASN A 263 8.49 -10.20 19.29
N GLU A 264 8.08 -9.21 20.08
CA GLU A 264 6.73 -9.04 20.59
C GLU A 264 5.69 -9.01 19.45
N LEU A 265 6.00 -8.36 18.33
CA LEU A 265 5.12 -8.32 17.16
C LEU A 265 5.07 -9.66 16.41
N THR A 266 6.13 -10.47 16.44
CA THR A 266 6.10 -11.83 15.88
C THR A 266 4.98 -12.64 16.55
N TRP A 267 4.86 -12.55 17.87
CA TRP A 267 3.80 -13.24 18.63
C TRP A 267 2.42 -12.64 18.41
N LEU A 268 2.31 -11.30 18.33
CA LEU A 268 1.04 -10.65 18.01
C LEU A 268 0.55 -11.02 16.61
N CYS A 269 1.43 -11.14 15.61
CA CYS A 269 1.06 -11.64 14.28
C CYS A 269 0.55 -13.08 14.30
N LEU A 270 1.16 -13.96 15.11
CA LEU A 270 0.67 -15.34 15.26
C LEU A 270 -0.71 -15.37 15.92
N LYS A 271 -0.92 -14.55 16.95
CA LYS A 271 -2.20 -14.43 17.65
C LYS A 271 -3.29 -13.87 16.73
N SER A 272 -3.03 -12.80 16.00
CA SER A 272 -4.01 -12.19 15.09
C SER A 272 -4.47 -13.16 14.01
N VAL A 273 -3.57 -13.98 13.45
CA VAL A 273 -3.96 -14.99 12.45
C VAL A 273 -4.80 -16.10 13.08
N ALA A 274 -4.48 -16.51 14.31
CA ALA A 274 -5.26 -17.52 15.04
C ALA A 274 -6.68 -17.02 15.42
N ASP A 275 -6.80 -15.74 15.74
CA ASP A 275 -8.05 -15.08 16.13
C ASP A 275 -8.92 -14.81 14.89
N LEU A 276 -8.37 -14.20 13.83
CA LEU A 276 -9.12 -13.82 12.63
C LEU A 276 -9.53 -14.99 11.74
N ARG A 277 -8.69 -16.02 11.62
CA ARG A 277 -8.92 -17.20 10.75
C ARG A 277 -9.31 -16.85 9.30
N MET A 278 -8.80 -15.73 8.80
CA MET A 278 -9.00 -15.29 7.41
C MET A 278 -8.02 -15.98 6.47
N LEU A 279 -8.30 -15.91 5.16
CA LEU A 279 -7.43 -16.49 4.13
C LEU A 279 -6.05 -15.81 4.09
N HIS A 280 -6.02 -14.50 4.29
CA HIS A 280 -4.80 -13.70 4.30
C HIS A 280 -4.57 -13.04 5.67
N PRO A 281 -3.32 -12.70 6.01
CA PRO A 281 -2.11 -12.97 5.24
C PRO A 281 -1.74 -14.46 5.21
N SER A 282 -1.07 -14.87 4.14
CA SER A 282 -0.37 -16.14 4.06
C SER A 282 0.91 -16.04 4.89
N LEU A 283 0.78 -16.33 6.18
CA LEU A 283 1.85 -16.17 7.16
C LEU A 283 2.91 -17.27 7.04
N ALA A 284 4.17 -16.85 6.91
CA ALA A 284 5.35 -17.68 6.88
C ALA A 284 6.23 -17.39 8.11
N LEU A 285 6.21 -18.29 9.10
CA LEU A 285 7.13 -18.25 10.22
C LEU A 285 8.50 -18.80 9.80
N ARG A 286 9.53 -17.94 9.81
CA ARG A 286 10.89 -18.37 9.49
C ARG A 286 11.50 -19.05 10.71
N TYR A 287 11.56 -20.38 10.66
CA TYR A 287 12.08 -21.19 11.75
C TYR A 287 13.62 -21.20 11.80
N HIS A 288 14.18 -21.25 13.00
CA HIS A 288 15.58 -21.57 13.25
C HIS A 288 15.72 -22.39 14.54
N ARG A 289 16.81 -23.16 14.65
CA ARG A 289 17.04 -24.11 15.74
C ARG A 289 17.07 -23.52 17.16
N ASN A 290 17.28 -22.20 17.27
CA ASN A 290 17.41 -21.50 18.54
C ASN A 290 16.12 -20.75 18.93
N MET A 291 15.04 -20.89 18.15
CA MET A 291 13.79 -20.19 18.42
C MET A 291 13.22 -20.63 19.77
N PRO A 292 12.64 -19.70 20.57
CA PRO A 292 11.97 -20.04 21.81
C PRO A 292 10.91 -21.12 21.61
N ARG A 293 10.80 -22.02 22.60
CA ARG A 293 9.79 -23.09 22.61
C ARG A 293 8.41 -22.57 22.97
#